data_AF-A0A1J4K762-F1
#
_entry.id   AF-A0A1J4K762-F1
#
_cell.length_a   1.000
_cell.length_b   1.000
_cell.length_c   1.000
_cell.angle_alpha   90.00
_cell.angle_beta   90.00
_cell.angle_gamma   90.00
#
_symmetry.space_group_name_H-M   'P 1'
#
loop_
_entity.id
_entity.type
_entity.pdbx_description
1 polymer ?
#
loop_
_entity_poly.entity_id
_entity_poly.type
_entity_poly.pdbx_seq_one_letter_code
_entity_poly.pdbx_strand_id
1 'polypeptide(L)'
;MIFLINFFRRITYFIPSLHLFIMYKFYVVRGINLPSADLNGKSDPFVKVYAKTAADTFYLGKTDVIKKTLNPVWDSELSKGYVCYSPLLKEIKLVVYDKDLIKNDKLGTVKIDPQYTQINFGQNQSFPLKTKRSCKGGEPMIEVNIQRYWDPSQFTPYDKFPVGFCKRIGFMLEFNPPLPPGVRNSNISFLAFDKEDGGLARRLPHISNFNDKGIKIKSPVVQFGPSGWSPIASINFEKLDTHFLTDIQFYYLPIVQVENYQGTVRLICFAMHNQNQFPISIIYYDDLPFNGSDIVSSTRAFHLKNGQKLLNLTILEFEQRPIARSSEYPSFYEFANRMKETILPPDTQFFRRLELDVDKSLTLNFASQFHGRPIPRNLVLYYDWQSTPGHPLDCGVQVFDINFKSLGHCHYHEPEAMNGCLKCLVDKNRYYDKFKYETLYVPIKLFDLPPEARFVSLALAGYDNNPWPLKHGGYFRIYDDNKFEFMNMTARYKGDVTGVNICVLWKMDNGDWAVLPMLKKFVHKGSDSGLQPHFKLMREFLKNSSYLREMAAIMNQY
;
A
#
# COMPACT_ATOMS: atom_id res chain seq x y z
N MET A 1 -46.49 -23.49 -18.82
CA MET A 1 -45.68 -22.65 -19.75
C MET A 1 -44.94 -21.51 -19.02
N ILE A 2 -45.62 -20.69 -18.20
CA ILE A 2 -45.00 -19.60 -17.42
C ILE A 2 -43.97 -20.09 -16.38
N PHE A 3 -44.18 -21.27 -15.80
CA PHE A 3 -43.22 -21.89 -14.87
C PHE A 3 -41.93 -22.36 -15.56
N LEU A 4 -42.02 -22.89 -16.80
CA LEU A 4 -40.86 -23.24 -17.61
C LEU A 4 -40.08 -22.00 -18.05
N ILE A 5 -40.76 -20.90 -18.40
CA ILE A 5 -40.11 -19.63 -18.80
C ILE A 5 -39.33 -19.01 -17.63
N ASN A 6 -39.84 -19.11 -16.40
CA ASN A 6 -39.13 -18.63 -15.20
C ASN A 6 -37.99 -19.57 -14.77
N PHE A 7 -38.12 -20.88 -15.01
CA PHE A 7 -37.05 -21.86 -14.79
C PHE A 7 -35.88 -21.66 -15.79
N PHE A 8 -36.19 -21.43 -17.08
CA PHE A 8 -35.17 -21.12 -18.08
C PHE A 8 -34.51 -19.74 -17.86
N ARG A 9 -35.24 -18.73 -17.34
CA ARG A 9 -34.66 -17.44 -16.92
C ARG A 9 -33.70 -17.54 -15.74
N ARG A 10 -33.86 -18.53 -14.86
CA ARG A 10 -32.90 -18.81 -13.76
C ARG A 10 -31.68 -19.58 -14.25
N ILE A 11 -31.80 -20.39 -15.30
CA ILE A 11 -30.69 -21.18 -15.86
C ILE A 11 -29.80 -20.37 -16.83
N THR A 12 -30.24 -19.22 -17.36
CA THR A 12 -29.39 -18.38 -18.23
C THR A 12 -28.30 -17.59 -17.50
N TYR A 13 -28.25 -17.62 -16.16
CA TYR A 13 -27.14 -17.07 -15.37
C TYR A 13 -26.12 -18.13 -14.91
N PHE A 14 -26.29 -19.38 -15.35
CA PHE A 14 -25.33 -20.47 -15.15
C PHE A 14 -24.56 -20.80 -16.44
N ILE A 15 -24.17 -19.77 -17.18
CA ILE A 15 -23.07 -19.93 -18.16
C ILE A 15 -21.79 -19.89 -17.31
N PRO A 16 -20.92 -20.91 -17.36
CA PRO A 16 -19.60 -20.84 -16.76
C PRO A 16 -18.95 -19.57 -17.31
N SER A 17 -18.82 -18.58 -16.45
CA SER A 17 -18.35 -17.24 -16.75
C SER A 17 -16.90 -17.34 -17.20
N LEU A 18 -16.62 -17.69 -18.45
CA LEU A 18 -15.28 -17.59 -19.05
C LEU A 18 -15.29 -16.55 -20.18
N HIS A 19 -16.45 -16.33 -20.81
CA HIS A 19 -16.63 -15.40 -21.93
C HIS A 19 -16.84 -13.93 -21.51
N LEU A 20 -17.06 -13.65 -20.22
CA LEU A 20 -17.34 -12.30 -19.70
C LEU A 20 -16.09 -11.40 -19.57
N PHE A 21 -14.91 -11.89 -19.95
CA PHE A 21 -13.66 -11.32 -19.46
C PHE A 21 -12.67 -10.89 -20.54
N ILE A 22 -13.14 -10.76 -21.78
CA ILE A 22 -12.25 -10.38 -22.87
C ILE A 22 -12.06 -8.86 -22.85
N MET A 23 -10.83 -8.40 -22.57
CA MET A 23 -10.46 -7.03 -22.90
C MET A 23 -10.07 -6.97 -24.37
N TYR A 24 -10.60 -5.98 -25.06
CA TYR A 24 -10.28 -5.76 -26.45
C TYR A 24 -9.36 -4.55 -26.56
N LYS A 25 -8.34 -4.66 -27.41
CA LYS A 25 -7.51 -3.54 -27.86
C LYS A 25 -7.75 -3.33 -29.33
N PHE A 26 -8.18 -2.13 -29.65
CA PHE A 26 -8.50 -1.70 -31.00
C PHE A 26 -7.39 -0.83 -31.53
N TYR A 27 -7.01 -1.07 -32.77
CA TYR A 27 -6.13 -0.20 -33.52
C TYR A 27 -6.90 0.32 -34.72
N VAL A 28 -6.84 1.63 -34.92
CA VAL A 28 -7.45 2.27 -36.08
C VAL A 28 -6.33 2.48 -37.09
N VAL A 29 -6.25 1.62 -38.10
CA VAL A 29 -5.09 1.51 -38.98
C VAL A 29 -5.12 2.57 -40.06
N ARG A 30 -6.18 2.57 -40.89
CA ARG A 30 -6.32 3.50 -42.02
C ARG A 30 -7.77 3.73 -42.43
N GLY A 31 -8.01 4.82 -43.14
CA GLY A 31 -9.24 5.10 -43.87
C GLY A 31 -9.01 4.88 -45.36
N ILE A 32 -10.05 4.47 -46.09
CA ILE A 32 -10.00 4.23 -47.53
C ILE A 32 -11.21 4.92 -48.16
N ASN A 33 -10.98 5.69 -49.23
CA ASN A 33 -12.02 6.38 -50.01
C ASN A 33 -12.98 7.23 -49.17
N LEU A 34 -12.46 7.90 -48.12
CA LEU A 34 -13.28 8.74 -47.26
C LEU A 34 -13.98 9.86 -48.05
N PRO A 35 -15.14 10.37 -47.58
CA PRO A 35 -15.79 11.51 -48.23
C PRO A 35 -14.91 12.75 -48.19
N SER A 36 -14.92 13.54 -49.27
CA SER A 36 -14.34 14.88 -49.27
C SER A 36 -15.25 15.86 -48.53
N ALA A 37 -14.69 16.68 -47.67
CA ALA A 37 -15.42 17.76 -47.00
C ALA A 37 -14.82 19.15 -47.27
N ASP A 38 -13.56 19.23 -47.71
CA ASP A 38 -12.92 20.47 -48.11
C ASP A 38 -13.15 20.82 -49.60
N LEU A 39 -13.05 22.12 -49.91
CA LEU A 39 -13.12 22.66 -51.28
C LEU A 39 -12.06 22.08 -52.22
N ASN A 40 -10.93 21.62 -51.69
CA ASN A 40 -9.86 20.99 -52.46
C ASN A 40 -10.19 19.53 -52.89
N GLY A 41 -11.37 19.02 -52.54
CA GLY A 41 -11.79 17.64 -52.83
C GLY A 41 -11.11 16.59 -51.95
N LYS A 42 -10.52 17.00 -50.81
CA LYS A 42 -9.90 16.15 -49.79
C LYS A 42 -10.56 16.40 -48.42
N SER A 43 -9.92 15.87 -47.37
CA SER A 43 -10.24 16.09 -45.96
C SER A 43 -8.96 16.02 -45.14
N ASP A 44 -9.02 16.49 -43.90
CA ASP A 44 -8.06 16.32 -42.81
C ASP A 44 -8.59 15.31 -41.76
N PRO A 45 -8.73 14.01 -42.11
CA PRO A 45 -9.47 13.06 -41.31
C PRO A 45 -8.78 12.61 -40.00
N PHE A 46 -9.60 12.45 -38.95
CA PHE A 46 -9.26 11.76 -37.70
C PHE A 46 -10.46 10.97 -37.16
N VAL A 47 -10.20 9.99 -36.29
CA VAL A 47 -11.24 9.09 -35.75
C VAL A 47 -11.38 9.28 -34.25
N LYS A 48 -12.62 9.41 -33.78
CA LYS A 48 -12.96 9.27 -32.36
C LYS A 48 -13.46 7.86 -32.07
N VAL A 49 -12.92 7.25 -31.04
CA VAL A 49 -13.21 5.86 -30.64
C VAL A 49 -14.07 5.85 -29.38
N TYR A 50 -15.19 5.12 -29.43
CA TYR A 50 -16.12 4.97 -28.31
C TYR A 50 -16.43 3.50 -28.05
N ALA A 51 -16.59 3.13 -26.77
CA ALA A 51 -17.10 1.84 -26.33
C ALA A 51 -18.51 2.01 -25.76
N LYS A 52 -19.48 1.29 -26.31
CA LYS A 52 -20.88 1.29 -25.88
C LYS A 52 -21.19 0.01 -25.14
N THR A 53 -21.74 0.16 -23.94
CA THR A 53 -22.21 -0.92 -23.08
C THR A 53 -23.73 -0.91 -22.96
N ALA A 54 -24.30 -1.83 -22.19
CA ALA A 54 -25.72 -1.78 -21.84
C ALA A 54 -26.10 -0.52 -21.03
N ALA A 55 -25.17 -0.01 -20.22
CA ALA A 55 -25.43 1.09 -19.29
C ALA A 55 -25.05 2.45 -19.88
N ASP A 56 -23.93 2.55 -20.60
CA ASP A 56 -23.39 3.85 -21.04
C ASP A 56 -22.46 3.75 -22.28
N THR A 57 -22.07 4.91 -22.84
CA THR A 57 -21.09 5.08 -23.93
C THR A 57 -19.85 5.84 -23.45
N PHE A 58 -18.70 5.19 -23.47
CA PHE A 58 -17.41 5.73 -23.01
C PHE A 58 -16.55 6.19 -24.19
N TYR A 59 -15.92 7.36 -24.07
CA TYR A 59 -14.94 7.83 -25.05
C TYR A 59 -13.54 7.31 -24.72
N LEU A 60 -12.91 6.57 -25.64
CA LEU A 60 -11.60 5.94 -25.43
C LEU A 60 -10.44 6.81 -25.90
N GLY A 61 -10.68 7.71 -26.86
CA GLY A 61 -9.64 8.58 -27.42
C GLY A 61 -9.86 8.89 -28.90
N LYS A 62 -8.85 9.51 -29.51
CA LYS A 62 -8.84 9.84 -30.94
C LYS A 62 -7.50 9.54 -31.61
N THR A 63 -7.52 9.36 -32.92
CA THR A 63 -6.31 9.29 -33.75
C THR A 63 -5.72 10.69 -33.96
N ASP A 64 -4.53 10.73 -34.53
CA ASP A 64 -3.97 11.98 -35.05
C ASP A 64 -4.71 12.42 -36.32
N VAL A 65 -4.58 13.69 -36.64
CA VAL A 65 -5.16 14.31 -37.84
C VAL A 65 -4.17 14.15 -38.98
N ILE A 66 -4.59 13.51 -40.07
CA ILE A 66 -3.77 13.39 -41.28
C ILE A 66 -4.33 14.34 -42.32
N LYS A 67 -3.53 15.26 -42.82
CA LYS A 67 -4.02 16.36 -43.67
C LYS A 67 -4.18 15.97 -45.14
N LYS A 68 -5.13 16.59 -45.81
CA LYS A 68 -5.34 16.61 -47.27
C LYS A 68 -5.38 15.22 -47.92
N THR A 69 -6.05 14.27 -47.29
CA THR A 69 -6.15 12.90 -47.79
C THR A 69 -7.53 12.29 -47.57
N LEU A 70 -7.95 11.45 -48.52
CA LEU A 70 -9.12 10.57 -48.36
C LEU A 70 -8.72 9.14 -47.96
N ASN A 71 -7.41 8.88 -47.87
CA ASN A 71 -6.82 7.58 -47.54
C ASN A 71 -5.77 7.73 -46.42
N PRO A 72 -6.17 8.20 -45.22
CA PRO A 72 -5.23 8.41 -44.11
C PRO A 72 -4.71 7.07 -43.58
N VAL A 73 -3.44 7.03 -43.21
CA VAL A 73 -2.87 5.96 -42.37
C VAL A 73 -2.64 6.55 -40.99
N TRP A 74 -3.35 6.05 -39.98
CA TRP A 74 -3.29 6.56 -38.61
C TRP A 74 -2.36 5.74 -37.73
N ASP A 75 -2.24 4.43 -37.94
CA ASP A 75 -1.40 3.56 -37.12
C ASP A 75 -0.95 2.30 -37.90
N SER A 76 0.13 2.43 -38.66
CA SER A 76 0.72 1.31 -39.43
C SER A 76 1.47 0.30 -38.56
N GLU A 77 1.98 0.73 -37.40
CA GLU A 77 2.80 -0.09 -36.51
C GLU A 77 2.00 -0.73 -35.36
N LEU A 78 0.68 -0.49 -35.30
CA LEU A 78 -0.18 -0.92 -34.19
C LEU A 78 0.38 -0.47 -32.82
N SER A 79 0.80 0.80 -32.77
CA SER A 79 1.44 1.43 -31.62
C SER A 79 0.43 2.13 -30.69
N LYS A 80 -0.66 2.67 -31.25
CA LYS A 80 -1.65 3.53 -30.57
C LYS A 80 -2.97 2.80 -30.38
N GLY A 81 -2.95 1.76 -29.55
CA GLY A 81 -4.14 0.96 -29.29
C GLY A 81 -5.09 1.59 -28.27
N TYR A 82 -6.38 1.52 -28.56
CA TYR A 82 -7.49 1.92 -27.70
C TYR A 82 -8.01 0.70 -26.97
N VAL A 83 -7.79 0.65 -25.65
CA VAL A 83 -8.23 -0.47 -24.83
C VAL A 83 -9.63 -0.17 -24.31
N CYS A 84 -10.55 -1.10 -24.48
CA CYS A 84 -11.77 -1.11 -23.68
C CYS A 84 -11.92 -2.42 -22.95
N TYR A 85 -12.44 -2.29 -21.74
CA TYR A 85 -12.82 -3.39 -20.89
C TYR A 85 -14.34 -3.28 -20.73
N SER A 86 -15.09 -4.34 -21.04
CA SER A 86 -16.40 -4.55 -20.43
C SER A 86 -16.93 -5.95 -20.77
N PRO A 87 -17.36 -6.75 -19.76
CA PRO A 87 -18.21 -7.91 -19.99
C PRO A 87 -19.48 -7.60 -20.81
N LEU A 88 -19.87 -6.33 -20.84
CA LEU A 88 -21.10 -5.82 -21.44
C LEU A 88 -20.83 -4.94 -22.67
N LEU A 89 -19.64 -5.03 -23.28
CA LEU A 89 -19.36 -4.32 -24.53
C LEU A 89 -20.32 -4.82 -25.61
N LYS A 90 -21.22 -3.94 -26.02
CA LYS A 90 -22.19 -4.20 -27.09
C LYS A 90 -21.67 -3.69 -28.42
N GLU A 91 -20.99 -2.56 -28.44
CA GLU A 91 -20.61 -1.93 -29.70
C GLU A 91 -19.37 -1.05 -29.50
N ILE A 92 -18.43 -1.16 -30.43
CA ILE A 92 -17.38 -0.17 -30.63
C ILE A 92 -17.84 0.75 -31.74
N LYS A 93 -17.91 2.04 -31.43
CA LYS A 93 -18.33 3.07 -32.36
C LYS A 93 -17.14 3.93 -32.74
N LEU A 94 -16.81 3.93 -34.02
CA LEU A 94 -15.79 4.77 -34.62
C LEU A 94 -16.48 5.90 -35.36
N VAL A 95 -16.15 7.14 -35.04
CA VAL A 95 -16.70 8.31 -35.72
C VAL A 95 -15.57 9.05 -36.41
N VAL A 96 -15.61 9.07 -37.74
CA VAL A 96 -14.61 9.76 -38.56
C VAL A 96 -15.05 11.21 -38.75
N TYR A 97 -14.13 12.13 -38.49
CA TYR A 97 -14.32 13.56 -38.61
C TYR A 97 -13.26 14.15 -39.54
N ASP A 98 -13.63 15.21 -40.23
CA ASP A 98 -12.73 16.16 -40.84
C ASP A 98 -12.35 17.24 -39.83
N LYS A 99 -11.09 17.69 -39.85
CA LYS A 99 -10.60 18.69 -38.92
C LYS A 99 -10.67 20.09 -39.53
N ASP A 100 -11.73 20.81 -39.16
CA ASP A 100 -11.89 22.21 -39.53
C ASP A 100 -11.48 23.20 -38.43
N LEU A 101 -11.37 24.47 -38.81
CA LEU A 101 -11.06 25.59 -37.91
C LEU A 101 -12.20 25.87 -36.91
N ILE A 102 -13.45 25.88 -37.39
CA ILE A 102 -14.61 26.29 -36.58
C ILE A 102 -15.32 25.09 -35.97
N LYS A 103 -15.65 24.08 -36.79
CA LYS A 103 -16.39 22.90 -36.35
C LYS A 103 -16.02 21.71 -37.22
N ASN A 104 -15.52 20.66 -36.58
CA ASN A 104 -15.16 19.43 -37.27
C ASN A 104 -16.37 18.80 -37.96
N ASP A 105 -16.25 18.56 -39.26
CA ASP A 105 -17.28 17.93 -40.05
C ASP A 105 -17.32 16.42 -39.87
N LYS A 106 -18.51 15.84 -39.66
CA LYS A 106 -18.64 14.39 -39.55
C LYS A 106 -18.60 13.75 -40.94
N LEU A 107 -17.59 12.91 -41.17
CA LEU A 107 -17.43 12.15 -42.42
C LEU A 107 -18.20 10.83 -42.40
N GLY A 108 -18.28 10.14 -41.26
CA GLY A 108 -19.03 8.89 -41.19
C GLY A 108 -18.96 8.18 -39.84
N THR A 109 -19.56 6.99 -39.77
CA THR A 109 -19.52 6.16 -38.56
C THR A 109 -19.46 4.67 -38.89
N VAL A 110 -18.64 3.94 -38.14
CA VAL A 110 -18.63 2.48 -38.09
C VAL A 110 -19.03 2.02 -36.70
N LYS A 111 -19.75 0.91 -36.65
CA LYS A 111 -20.23 0.24 -35.44
C LYS A 111 -19.85 -1.23 -35.56
N ILE A 112 -19.01 -1.71 -34.65
CA ILE A 112 -18.52 -3.08 -34.63
C ILE A 112 -19.01 -3.71 -33.34
N ASP A 113 -19.78 -4.79 -33.43
CA ASP A 113 -20.18 -5.57 -32.27
C ASP A 113 -19.24 -6.77 -32.15
N PRO A 114 -18.35 -6.83 -31.15
CA PRO A 114 -17.35 -7.89 -31.08
C PRO A 114 -17.91 -9.29 -30.86
N GLN A 115 -19.17 -9.41 -30.43
CA GLN A 115 -19.81 -10.70 -30.17
C GLN A 115 -20.45 -11.30 -31.42
N TYR A 116 -21.05 -10.45 -32.26
CA TYR A 116 -21.80 -10.90 -33.46
C TYR A 116 -21.07 -10.66 -34.77
N THR A 117 -20.06 -9.80 -34.77
CA THR A 117 -19.19 -9.60 -35.94
C THR A 117 -18.17 -10.73 -35.96
N GLN A 118 -18.03 -11.44 -37.10
CA GLN A 118 -16.90 -12.35 -37.27
C GLN A 118 -15.62 -11.52 -37.29
N ILE A 119 -14.86 -11.57 -36.20
CA ILE A 119 -13.61 -10.84 -36.04
C ILE A 119 -12.45 -11.84 -36.10
N ASN A 120 -11.59 -11.66 -37.10
CA ASN A 120 -10.29 -12.32 -37.15
C ASN A 120 -9.30 -11.58 -36.24
N PHE A 121 -9.24 -11.99 -34.97
CA PHE A 121 -8.40 -11.32 -33.98
C PHE A 121 -6.92 -11.28 -34.42
N GLY A 122 -6.27 -10.13 -34.21
CA GLY A 122 -4.88 -9.90 -34.60
C GLY A 122 -4.66 -9.57 -36.07
N GLN A 123 -5.69 -9.64 -36.91
CA GLN A 123 -5.62 -9.30 -38.33
C GLN A 123 -6.34 -7.98 -38.65
N ASN A 124 -5.79 -7.24 -39.62
CA ASN A 124 -6.42 -6.04 -40.15
C ASN A 124 -7.68 -6.41 -40.93
N GLN A 125 -8.79 -5.74 -40.63
CA GLN A 125 -10.09 -5.97 -41.24
C GLN A 125 -10.73 -4.65 -41.62
N SER A 126 -11.32 -4.60 -42.81
CA SER A 126 -12.01 -3.40 -43.32
C SER A 126 -13.50 -3.46 -43.05
N PHE A 127 -14.05 -2.35 -42.56
CA PHE A 127 -15.46 -2.17 -42.27
C PHE A 127 -16.04 -0.98 -43.06
N PRO A 128 -17.24 -1.10 -43.64
CA PRO A 128 -17.85 -0.04 -44.43
C PRO A 128 -18.28 1.14 -43.55
N LEU A 129 -17.88 2.33 -43.97
CA LEU A 129 -18.17 3.58 -43.29
C LEU A 129 -19.57 4.07 -43.67
N LYS A 130 -20.51 4.02 -42.71
CA LYS A 130 -21.85 4.58 -42.93
C LYS A 130 -21.75 6.11 -42.98
N THR A 131 -22.01 6.68 -44.15
CA THR A 131 -21.96 8.12 -44.41
C THR A 131 -23.18 8.60 -45.19
N LYS A 132 -23.49 9.89 -45.06
CA LYS A 132 -24.48 10.59 -45.89
C LYS A 132 -23.82 11.44 -47.00
N ARG A 133 -22.48 11.50 -47.02
CA ARG A 133 -21.71 12.29 -47.99
C ARG A 133 -21.33 11.42 -49.18
N SER A 134 -21.21 12.05 -50.36
CA SER A 134 -20.72 11.36 -51.55
C SER A 134 -19.23 11.04 -51.44
N CYS A 135 -18.83 9.88 -51.95
CA CYS A 135 -17.45 9.39 -51.91
C CYS A 135 -16.93 9.27 -53.34
N LYS A 136 -15.75 9.82 -53.62
CA LYS A 136 -15.06 9.70 -54.90
C LYS A 136 -14.01 8.59 -54.77
N GLY A 137 -14.22 7.45 -55.43
CA GLY A 137 -13.22 6.36 -55.46
C GLY A 137 -13.69 4.99 -54.97
N GLY A 138 -14.97 4.82 -54.65
CA GLY A 138 -15.55 3.54 -54.22
C GLY A 138 -16.25 3.64 -52.86
N GLU A 139 -16.58 2.49 -52.28
CA GLU A 139 -17.19 2.44 -50.95
C GLU A 139 -16.17 2.93 -49.89
N PRO A 140 -16.55 3.89 -49.01
CA PRO A 140 -15.66 4.36 -47.96
C PRO A 140 -15.50 3.29 -46.89
N MET A 141 -14.25 2.97 -46.52
CA MET A 141 -13.94 1.93 -45.54
C MET A 141 -13.04 2.45 -44.42
N ILE A 142 -13.09 1.79 -43.27
CA ILE A 142 -12.10 1.93 -42.20
C ILE A 142 -11.47 0.57 -41.93
N GLU A 143 -10.14 0.53 -41.90
CA GLU A 143 -9.40 -0.67 -41.53
C GLU A 143 -9.00 -0.60 -40.06
N VAL A 144 -9.28 -1.68 -39.33
CA VAL A 144 -8.99 -1.80 -37.91
C VAL A 144 -8.32 -3.14 -37.62
N ASN A 145 -7.50 -3.18 -36.58
CA ASN A 145 -7.01 -4.43 -36.00
C ASN A 145 -7.62 -4.58 -34.61
N ILE A 146 -8.25 -5.71 -34.34
CA ILE A 146 -8.88 -5.99 -33.06
C ILE A 146 -8.12 -7.14 -32.43
N GLN A 147 -7.59 -6.91 -31.24
CA GLN A 147 -6.85 -7.92 -30.49
C GLN A 147 -7.62 -8.26 -29.21
N ARG A 148 -7.60 -9.54 -28.83
CA ARG A 148 -7.90 -9.93 -27.45
C ARG A 148 -6.69 -9.53 -26.62
N TYR A 149 -6.80 -8.39 -25.97
CA TYR A 149 -5.76 -7.84 -25.12
C TYR A 149 -5.64 -8.61 -23.81
N TRP A 150 -6.76 -9.15 -23.34
CA TRP A 150 -6.85 -10.03 -22.19
C TRP A 150 -7.96 -11.03 -22.45
N ASP A 151 -7.69 -12.32 -22.27
CA ASP A 151 -8.70 -13.39 -22.39
C ASP A 151 -8.36 -14.45 -21.35
N PRO A 152 -8.88 -14.35 -20.11
CA PRO A 152 -8.51 -15.23 -19.01
C PRO A 152 -8.93 -16.68 -19.25
N SER A 153 -9.82 -16.96 -20.22
CA SER A 153 -10.13 -18.33 -20.63
C SER A 153 -8.92 -19.07 -21.22
N GLN A 154 -7.94 -18.33 -21.72
CA GLN A 154 -6.69 -18.88 -22.25
C GLN A 154 -5.66 -19.17 -21.14
N PHE A 155 -5.93 -18.79 -19.90
CA PHE A 155 -5.03 -18.95 -18.77
C PHE A 155 -5.64 -19.95 -17.79
N THR A 156 -5.02 -21.13 -17.68
CA THR A 156 -5.37 -22.09 -16.64
C THR A 156 -4.78 -21.63 -15.29
N PRO A 157 -5.56 -21.66 -14.19
CA PRO A 157 -4.98 -21.53 -12.86
C PRO A 157 -4.02 -22.69 -12.65
N TYR A 158 -2.76 -22.38 -12.32
CA TYR A 158 -1.68 -23.32 -12.04
C TYR A 158 -1.25 -24.23 -13.20
N ASP A 159 -0.13 -23.88 -13.81
CA ASP A 159 1.06 -24.74 -13.83
C ASP A 159 2.17 -24.09 -14.68
N LYS A 160 3.36 -23.93 -14.09
CA LYS A 160 4.66 -23.68 -14.76
C LYS A 160 4.99 -22.27 -15.29
N PHE A 161 4.40 -21.17 -14.80
CA PHE A 161 5.04 -19.86 -15.05
C PHE A 161 6.06 -19.54 -13.95
N PRO A 162 7.36 -19.43 -14.26
CA PRO A 162 8.32 -18.97 -13.28
C PRO A 162 7.97 -17.52 -12.95
N VAL A 163 7.42 -17.31 -11.74
CA VAL A 163 7.23 -16.00 -11.07
C VAL A 163 8.54 -15.18 -11.07
N GLY A 164 9.64 -15.84 -11.41
CA GLY A 164 10.97 -15.30 -11.47
C GLY A 164 11.27 -14.13 -12.37
N PHE A 165 10.42 -13.84 -13.36
CA PHE A 165 10.56 -12.67 -14.23
C PHE A 165 9.55 -11.57 -13.91
N CYS A 166 8.71 -11.75 -12.90
CA CYS A 166 7.70 -10.79 -12.50
C CYS A 166 8.31 -9.73 -11.58
N LYS A 167 8.04 -8.44 -11.87
CA LYS A 167 8.49 -7.32 -11.02
C LYS A 167 7.39 -6.77 -10.10
N ARG A 168 6.12 -7.12 -10.36
CA ARG A 168 4.97 -6.62 -9.57
C ARG A 168 3.81 -7.60 -9.59
N ILE A 169 3.09 -7.69 -8.48
CA ILE A 169 1.78 -8.36 -8.45
C ILE A 169 0.70 -7.30 -8.58
N GLY A 170 -0.22 -7.51 -9.50
CA GLY A 170 -1.43 -6.73 -9.69
C GLY A 170 -2.64 -7.38 -9.05
N PHE A 171 -3.59 -6.54 -8.66
CA PHE A 171 -4.88 -6.90 -8.11
C PHE A 171 -5.95 -6.07 -8.82
N MET A 172 -7.08 -6.70 -9.08
CA MET A 172 -8.22 -6.08 -9.75
C MET A 172 -9.49 -6.68 -9.17
N LEU A 173 -10.52 -5.85 -9.00
CA LEU A 173 -11.86 -6.29 -8.59
C LEU A 173 -12.78 -6.32 -9.80
N GLU A 174 -13.63 -7.33 -9.84
CA GLU A 174 -14.81 -7.42 -10.70
C GLU A 174 -16.06 -7.55 -9.83
N PHE A 175 -17.13 -6.87 -10.19
CA PHE A 175 -18.39 -6.79 -9.46
C PHE A 175 -19.51 -7.45 -10.26
N ASN A 176 -20.19 -8.42 -9.66
CA ASN A 176 -21.37 -9.07 -10.19
C ASN A 176 -22.54 -9.03 -9.18
N PRO A 177 -23.57 -8.17 -9.38
CA PRO A 177 -23.77 -7.33 -10.56
C PRO A 177 -22.79 -6.15 -10.63
N PRO A 178 -22.63 -5.50 -11.80
CA PRO A 178 -21.82 -4.29 -11.92
C PRO A 178 -22.23 -3.21 -10.92
N LEU A 179 -21.26 -2.40 -10.48
CA LEU A 179 -21.50 -1.38 -9.46
C LEU A 179 -22.59 -0.39 -9.90
N PRO A 180 -23.61 -0.14 -9.05
CA PRO A 180 -24.62 0.88 -9.31
C PRO A 180 -23.99 2.28 -9.38
N PRO A 181 -24.56 3.21 -10.17
CA PRO A 181 -24.17 4.62 -10.13
C PRO A 181 -24.26 5.17 -8.70
N GLY A 182 -23.15 5.67 -8.16
CA GLY A 182 -23.12 6.28 -6.82
C GLY A 182 -22.39 5.46 -5.74
N VAL A 183 -22.09 4.19 -5.97
CA VAL A 183 -21.20 3.42 -5.08
C VAL A 183 -19.75 3.83 -5.37
N ARG A 184 -19.18 4.70 -4.54
CA ARG A 184 -17.85 5.31 -4.78
C ARG A 184 -16.71 4.67 -3.99
N ASN A 185 -17.03 3.94 -2.93
CA ASN A 185 -16.05 3.50 -1.94
C ASN A 185 -15.89 1.97 -1.97
N SER A 186 -15.21 1.48 -3.01
CA SER A 186 -14.62 0.15 -2.97
C SER A 186 -13.10 0.25 -3.03
N ASN A 187 -12.42 -0.67 -2.35
CA ASN A 187 -10.99 -0.60 -2.18
C ASN A 187 -10.39 -1.98 -1.97
N ILE A 188 -9.19 -2.18 -2.51
CA ILE A 188 -8.32 -3.30 -2.15
C ILE A 188 -7.31 -2.76 -1.15
N SER A 189 -7.10 -3.46 -0.05
CA SER A 189 -6.06 -3.18 0.92
C SER A 189 -5.46 -4.51 1.38
N PHE A 190 -4.51 -4.45 2.30
CA PHE A 190 -3.84 -5.63 2.82
C PHE A 190 -3.72 -5.51 4.33
N LEU A 191 -3.97 -6.62 5.03
CA LEU A 191 -3.42 -6.83 6.35
C LEU A 191 -2.01 -7.41 6.19
N ALA A 192 -1.02 -6.73 6.73
CA ALA A 192 0.36 -7.20 6.78
C ALA A 192 0.67 -7.65 8.22
N PHE A 193 1.16 -8.86 8.35
CA PHE A 193 1.57 -9.44 9.63
C PHE A 193 3.07 -9.70 9.60
N ASP A 194 3.76 -9.24 10.62
CA ASP A 194 5.19 -9.47 10.83
C ASP A 194 5.35 -10.70 11.72
N LYS A 195 5.99 -11.77 11.23
CA LYS A 195 6.15 -12.99 12.03
C LYS A 195 6.96 -12.72 13.31
N GLU A 196 7.90 -11.78 13.26
CA GLU A 196 8.86 -11.54 14.34
C GLU A 196 8.31 -10.70 15.49
N ASP A 197 7.24 -9.93 15.25
CA ASP A 197 6.54 -9.21 16.31
C ASP A 197 5.31 -9.90 16.87
N GLY A 198 5.19 -11.21 16.62
CA GLY A 198 4.02 -12.00 17.03
C GLY A 198 2.79 -11.74 16.17
N GLY A 199 2.97 -11.14 14.99
CA GLY A 199 1.92 -11.01 13.99
C GLY A 199 1.10 -9.74 14.07
N LEU A 200 1.65 -8.63 14.56
CA LEU A 200 0.90 -7.39 14.67
C LEU A 200 0.30 -7.00 13.33
N ALA A 201 -1.03 -6.92 13.30
CA ALA A 201 -1.78 -6.61 12.11
C ALA A 201 -1.61 -5.14 11.73
N ARG A 202 -0.96 -4.88 10.61
CA ARG A 202 -0.84 -3.55 10.02
C ARG A 202 -1.74 -3.50 8.81
N ARG A 203 -2.78 -2.67 8.84
CA ARG A 203 -3.53 -2.37 7.63
C ARG A 203 -2.66 -1.46 6.76
N LEU A 204 -2.19 -1.97 5.62
CA LEU A 204 -1.48 -1.13 4.68
C LEU A 204 -2.41 -0.01 4.21
N PRO A 205 -1.92 1.24 4.12
CA PRO A 205 -2.76 2.38 3.73
C PRO A 205 -3.52 2.03 2.45
N HIS A 206 -4.75 2.56 2.36
CA HIS A 206 -5.55 2.51 1.15
C HIS A 206 -4.64 2.68 -0.05
N ILE A 207 -4.67 1.70 -0.96
CA ILE A 207 -3.92 1.79 -2.20
C ILE A 207 -4.39 3.10 -2.82
N SER A 208 -3.51 4.08 -2.84
CA SER A 208 -3.78 5.48 -3.20
C SER A 208 -2.55 5.95 -3.93
N ASN A 209 -2.79 6.64 -5.03
CA ASN A 209 -1.69 7.21 -5.80
C ASN A 209 -0.94 8.24 -4.97
N PHE A 210 0.36 8.37 -5.26
CA PHE A 210 1.27 9.43 -4.78
C PHE A 210 2.24 9.14 -3.63
N ASN A 211 2.68 7.90 -3.42
CA ASN A 211 3.94 7.70 -2.71
C ASN A 211 4.81 6.63 -3.35
N ASP A 212 6.13 6.80 -3.36
CA ASP A 212 7.08 5.84 -3.94
C ASP A 212 7.27 4.58 -3.09
N LYS A 213 6.37 4.33 -2.13
CA LYS A 213 6.41 3.29 -1.09
C LYS A 213 5.97 1.89 -1.59
N GLY A 214 6.14 1.61 -2.88
CA GLY A 214 5.94 0.28 -3.48
C GLY A 214 4.51 -0.11 -3.88
N ILE A 215 3.48 0.51 -3.31
CA ILE A 215 2.10 0.34 -3.77
C ILE A 215 1.80 1.43 -4.80
N LYS A 216 1.41 1.07 -6.04
CA LYS A 216 1.01 2.04 -7.08
C LYS A 216 -0.34 1.68 -7.67
N ILE A 217 -1.28 2.64 -7.73
CA ILE A 217 -2.49 2.54 -8.54
C ILE A 217 -2.17 3.04 -9.93
N LYS A 218 -2.12 2.15 -10.92
CA LYS A 218 -2.03 2.63 -12.29
C LYS A 218 -3.43 3.02 -12.75
N SER A 219 -3.58 4.32 -12.96
CA SER A 219 -4.73 5.00 -13.55
C SER A 219 -5.14 4.41 -14.91
N PRO A 220 -6.35 4.72 -15.42
CA PRO A 220 -7.02 6.01 -15.24
C PRO A 220 -7.79 6.12 -13.93
N VAL A 221 -7.85 7.34 -13.41
CA VAL A 221 -8.75 7.78 -12.33
C VAL A 221 -10.15 7.70 -12.92
N VAL A 222 -10.68 6.48 -13.01
CA VAL A 222 -12.08 6.25 -13.28
C VAL A 222 -12.59 5.73 -11.96
N GLN A 223 -13.39 6.56 -11.26
CA GLN A 223 -14.32 6.08 -10.25
C GLN A 223 -14.95 4.82 -10.82
N PHE A 224 -14.91 3.71 -10.08
CA PHE A 224 -15.51 2.43 -10.45
C PHE A 224 -16.69 2.64 -11.39
N GLY A 225 -16.46 2.41 -12.68
CA GLY A 225 -17.45 2.73 -13.69
C GLY A 225 -18.63 1.76 -13.56
N PRO A 226 -19.78 2.08 -14.18
CA PRO A 226 -20.91 1.14 -14.31
C PRO A 226 -20.56 -0.20 -14.98
N SER A 227 -19.33 -0.31 -15.50
CA SER A 227 -18.76 -1.50 -16.11
C SER A 227 -18.36 -2.60 -15.10
N GLY A 228 -18.33 -2.29 -13.79
CA GLY A 228 -18.22 -3.30 -12.72
C GLY A 228 -16.80 -3.75 -12.37
N TRP A 229 -15.77 -2.92 -12.53
CA TRP A 229 -14.38 -3.29 -12.20
C TRP A 229 -13.60 -2.13 -11.57
N SER A 230 -12.56 -2.46 -10.79
CA SER A 230 -11.61 -1.50 -10.20
C SER A 230 -10.44 -1.17 -11.14
N PRO A 231 -9.79 0.00 -10.97
CA PRO A 231 -8.42 0.20 -11.46
C PRO A 231 -7.46 -0.89 -10.96
N ILE A 232 -6.36 -1.09 -11.68
CA ILE A 232 -5.32 -2.03 -11.26
C ILE A 232 -4.55 -1.45 -10.07
N ALA A 233 -4.69 -2.11 -8.93
CA ALA A 233 -3.79 -1.92 -7.80
C ALA A 233 -2.57 -2.81 -8.03
N SER A 234 -1.35 -2.26 -7.98
CA SER A 234 -0.14 -3.07 -8.09
C SER A 234 0.74 -2.90 -6.86
N ILE A 235 1.23 -4.01 -6.36
CA ILE A 235 2.27 -4.07 -5.34
C ILE A 235 3.59 -4.38 -6.03
N ASN A 236 4.55 -3.49 -5.84
CA ASN A 236 5.97 -3.80 -6.02
C ASN A 236 6.54 -4.12 -4.63
N PHE A 237 6.76 -5.41 -4.36
CA PHE A 237 7.29 -5.86 -3.08
C PHE A 237 8.73 -5.42 -2.84
N GLU A 238 9.54 -5.25 -3.89
CA GLU A 238 10.92 -4.69 -3.80
C GLU A 238 10.92 -3.22 -3.36
N LYS A 239 9.78 -2.53 -3.51
CA LYS A 239 9.62 -1.11 -3.16
C LYS A 239 8.70 -0.87 -1.98
N LEU A 240 8.06 -1.91 -1.43
CA LEU A 240 7.21 -1.78 -0.25
C LEU A 240 8.14 -1.37 0.89
N ASP A 241 8.14 -0.06 1.16
CA ASP A 241 9.07 0.71 2.02
C ASP A 241 9.04 0.28 3.50
N THR A 242 8.51 -0.89 3.82
CA THR A 242 8.45 -1.37 5.20
C THR A 242 9.71 -2.12 5.63
N HIS A 243 10.54 -2.70 4.74
CA HIS A 243 11.72 -3.45 5.20
C HIS A 243 12.97 -3.21 4.35
N PHE A 244 13.90 -2.37 4.82
CA PHE A 244 15.32 -2.55 4.51
C PHE A 244 15.98 -3.57 5.45
N LEU A 245 15.14 -4.42 6.05
CA LEU A 245 15.50 -5.47 6.99
C LEU A 245 15.35 -6.78 6.24
N THR A 246 16.47 -7.25 5.69
CA THR A 246 16.52 -8.29 4.66
C THR A 246 16.01 -9.66 5.11
N ASP A 247 15.67 -9.81 6.39
CA ASP A 247 15.34 -11.09 7.00
C ASP A 247 14.01 -11.11 7.79
N ILE A 248 13.21 -10.03 7.80
CA ILE A 248 11.89 -10.05 8.47
C ILE A 248 10.84 -10.69 7.57
N GLN A 249 10.15 -11.70 8.10
CA GLN A 249 9.12 -12.45 7.38
C GLN A 249 7.74 -11.80 7.51
N PHE A 250 7.25 -11.26 6.40
CA PHE A 250 5.90 -10.71 6.30
C PHE A 250 4.92 -11.66 5.62
N TYR A 251 3.68 -11.58 6.09
CA TYR A 251 2.52 -12.26 5.55
C TYR A 251 1.48 -11.21 5.17
N TYR A 252 1.07 -11.20 3.90
CA TYR A 252 0.15 -10.21 3.36
C TYR A 252 -1.17 -10.87 2.99
N LEU A 253 -2.25 -10.44 3.61
CA LEU A 253 -3.61 -10.87 3.31
C LEU A 253 -4.35 -9.76 2.58
N PRO A 254 -4.76 -9.96 1.32
CA PRO A 254 -5.68 -9.04 0.68
C PRO A 254 -7.01 -8.98 1.42
N ILE A 255 -7.49 -7.76 1.57
CA ILE A 255 -8.84 -7.46 2.05
C ILE A 255 -9.52 -6.54 1.05
N VAL A 256 -10.79 -6.79 0.78
CA VAL A 256 -11.62 -6.00 -0.11
C VAL A 256 -12.67 -5.30 0.73
N GLN A 257 -12.70 -3.98 0.66
CA GLN A 257 -13.73 -3.16 1.27
C GLN A 257 -14.69 -2.70 0.21
N VAL A 258 -15.98 -2.80 0.45
CA VAL A 258 -17.02 -2.23 -0.42
C VAL A 258 -18.12 -1.66 0.45
N GLU A 259 -18.62 -0.49 0.10
CA GLU A 259 -19.78 0.14 0.73
C GLU A 259 -21.06 -0.12 -0.08
N ASN A 260 -22.15 -0.45 0.61
CA ASN A 260 -23.51 -0.53 0.06
C ASN A 260 -23.63 -1.40 -1.21
N TYR A 261 -23.02 -2.59 -1.21
CA TYR A 261 -23.03 -3.48 -2.36
C TYR A 261 -23.62 -4.85 -2.02
N GLN A 262 -24.47 -5.35 -2.91
CA GLN A 262 -25.08 -6.68 -2.79
C GLN A 262 -24.75 -7.48 -4.05
N GLY A 263 -23.93 -8.52 -3.90
CA GLY A 263 -23.41 -9.27 -5.02
C GLY A 263 -22.14 -10.05 -4.68
N THR A 264 -21.46 -10.49 -5.71
CA THR A 264 -20.14 -11.14 -5.62
C THR A 264 -19.09 -10.22 -6.21
N VAL A 265 -18.02 -9.99 -5.46
CA VAL A 265 -16.84 -9.29 -5.93
C VAL A 265 -15.71 -10.28 -6.14
N ARG A 266 -15.30 -10.46 -7.39
CA ARG A 266 -14.16 -11.30 -7.73
C ARG A 266 -12.87 -10.50 -7.57
N LEU A 267 -12.02 -10.91 -6.63
CA LEU A 267 -10.65 -10.42 -6.49
C LEU A 267 -9.75 -11.24 -7.42
N ILE A 268 -9.13 -10.61 -8.40
CA ILE A 268 -8.18 -11.24 -9.33
C ILE A 268 -6.77 -10.79 -9.00
N CYS A 269 -5.90 -11.75 -8.73
CA CYS A 269 -4.48 -11.55 -8.52
C CYS A 269 -3.68 -12.01 -9.74
N PHE A 270 -2.70 -11.21 -10.16
CA PHE A 270 -1.92 -11.51 -11.36
C PHE A 270 -0.49 -10.98 -11.36
N ALA A 271 0.38 -11.59 -12.15
CA ALA A 271 1.78 -11.18 -12.35
C ALA A 271 1.89 -10.09 -13.43
N MET A 272 2.77 -9.10 -13.24
CA MET A 272 3.09 -8.05 -14.23
C MET A 272 4.58 -8.08 -14.62
N HIS A 273 4.85 -8.25 -15.92
CA HIS A 273 6.22 -8.40 -16.44
C HIS A 273 6.93 -7.10 -16.85
N ASN A 274 6.24 -5.98 -17.11
CA ASN A 274 6.87 -4.65 -17.32
C ASN A 274 5.86 -3.50 -17.19
N GLN A 275 6.34 -2.24 -17.09
CA GLN A 275 5.49 -1.10 -16.76
C GLN A 275 4.38 -0.80 -17.79
N ASN A 276 4.53 -1.19 -19.06
CA ASN A 276 3.70 -0.70 -20.17
C ASN A 276 3.16 -1.79 -21.12
N GLN A 277 3.44 -3.08 -20.89
CA GLN A 277 2.91 -4.17 -21.72
C GLN A 277 2.42 -5.30 -20.81
N PHE A 278 1.14 -5.63 -20.96
CA PHE A 278 0.53 -6.82 -20.38
C PHE A 278 1.10 -8.01 -21.17
N PRO A 279 1.92 -8.86 -20.53
CA PRO A 279 1.47 -10.23 -20.40
C PRO A 279 1.18 -10.45 -18.92
N ILE A 280 -0.11 -10.57 -18.63
CA ILE A 280 -0.61 -10.84 -17.29
C ILE A 280 -0.72 -12.37 -17.18
N SER A 281 -0.14 -12.96 -16.15
CA SER A 281 -0.46 -14.34 -15.77
C SER A 281 -1.34 -14.28 -14.55
N ILE A 282 -2.54 -14.87 -14.60
CA ILE A 282 -3.38 -14.99 -13.40
C ILE A 282 -2.64 -15.87 -12.41
N ILE A 283 -2.50 -15.36 -11.19
CA ILE A 283 -1.95 -16.10 -10.06
C ILE A 283 -3.10 -16.86 -9.40
N TYR A 284 -4.16 -16.13 -9.01
CA TYR A 284 -5.40 -16.72 -8.51
C TYR A 284 -6.56 -15.75 -8.61
N TYR A 285 -7.77 -16.24 -8.30
CA TYR A 285 -8.93 -15.40 -8.02
C TYR A 285 -9.71 -15.92 -6.80
N ASP A 286 -10.42 -15.02 -6.12
CA ASP A 286 -11.39 -15.33 -5.07
C ASP A 286 -12.72 -14.65 -5.37
N ASP A 287 -13.82 -15.38 -5.17
CA ASP A 287 -15.19 -14.84 -5.29
C ASP A 287 -15.70 -14.45 -3.90
N LEU A 288 -15.75 -13.14 -3.62
CA LEU A 288 -16.06 -12.57 -2.31
C LEU A 288 -17.52 -12.10 -2.25
N PRO A 289 -18.40 -12.74 -1.47
CA PRO A 289 -19.80 -12.33 -1.36
C PRO A 289 -19.95 -11.10 -0.45
N PHE A 290 -20.77 -10.13 -0.88
CA PHE A 290 -21.12 -8.92 -0.15
C PHE A 290 -22.64 -8.78 -0.01
N ASN A 291 -23.07 -8.29 1.16
CA ASN A 291 -24.46 -7.98 1.48
C ASN A 291 -24.56 -6.66 2.28
N GLY A 292 -24.14 -5.55 1.66
CA GLY A 292 -24.05 -4.24 2.29
C GLY A 292 -22.62 -3.72 2.34
N SER A 293 -22.32 -2.96 3.39
CA SER A 293 -20.99 -2.39 3.63
C SER A 293 -20.15 -3.31 4.49
N ASP A 294 -19.00 -3.77 3.99
CA ASP A 294 -18.12 -4.66 4.76
C ASP A 294 -16.65 -4.62 4.28
N ILE A 295 -15.77 -5.24 5.06
CA ILE A 295 -14.41 -5.62 4.69
C ILE A 295 -14.34 -7.15 4.69
N VAL A 296 -13.98 -7.72 3.55
CA VAL A 296 -13.95 -9.16 3.31
C VAL A 296 -12.54 -9.61 2.97
N SER A 297 -12.05 -10.65 3.61
CA SER A 297 -10.69 -11.19 3.36
C SER A 297 -10.63 -12.19 2.21
N SER A 298 -9.52 -12.19 1.48
CA SER A 298 -9.13 -13.24 0.53
C SER A 298 -8.93 -14.58 1.25
N THR A 299 -9.11 -15.68 0.53
CA THR A 299 -8.83 -17.04 1.03
C THR A 299 -7.34 -17.39 0.96
N ARG A 300 -6.53 -16.52 0.33
CA ARG A 300 -5.11 -16.72 0.12
C ARG A 300 -4.31 -15.55 0.69
N ALA A 301 -3.14 -15.86 1.23
CA ALA A 301 -2.17 -14.86 1.66
C ALA A 301 -0.84 -15.03 0.90
N PHE A 302 0.00 -14.01 0.97
CA PHE A 302 1.30 -14.00 0.33
C PHE A 302 2.42 -13.91 1.36
N HIS A 303 3.51 -14.61 1.10
CA HIS A 303 4.74 -14.52 1.88
C HIS A 303 5.94 -14.51 0.92
N LEU A 304 6.99 -13.73 1.24
CA LEU A 304 8.24 -13.71 0.48
C LEU A 304 9.33 -14.40 1.28
N LYS A 305 9.90 -15.47 0.73
CA LYS A 305 11.05 -16.16 1.35
C LYS A 305 12.36 -15.42 1.04
N ASN A 306 13.22 -15.23 2.04
CA ASN A 306 14.62 -14.74 1.98
C ASN A 306 15.00 -13.85 0.77
N GLY A 307 15.13 -12.54 1.01
CA GLY A 307 15.43 -11.55 -0.01
C GLY A 307 14.20 -11.22 -0.85
N GLN A 308 13.83 -9.93 -0.90
CA GLN A 308 12.58 -9.37 -1.42
C GLN A 308 12.34 -9.52 -2.94
N LYS A 309 12.83 -10.60 -3.56
CA LYS A 309 12.60 -10.90 -4.97
C LYS A 309 11.31 -11.70 -5.10
N LEU A 310 10.47 -11.30 -6.05
CA LEU A 310 9.22 -11.98 -6.39
C LEU A 310 9.40 -13.45 -6.81
N LEU A 311 10.61 -13.82 -7.26
CA LEU A 311 11.08 -15.21 -7.42
C LEU A 311 10.73 -16.12 -6.22
N ASN A 312 10.71 -15.55 -5.01
CA ASN A 312 10.53 -16.29 -3.76
C ASN A 312 9.13 -16.10 -3.14
N LEU A 313 8.18 -15.58 -3.93
CA LEU A 313 6.79 -15.45 -3.50
C LEU A 313 6.18 -16.85 -3.30
N THR A 314 5.69 -17.08 -2.10
CA THR A 314 4.87 -18.23 -1.74
C THR A 314 3.44 -17.75 -1.56
N ILE A 315 2.50 -18.46 -2.19
CA ILE A 315 1.07 -18.29 -1.95
C ILE A 315 0.69 -19.30 -0.87
N LEU A 316 0.06 -18.81 0.17
CA LEU A 316 -0.46 -19.62 1.26
C LEU A 316 -1.92 -19.86 0.97
N GLU A 317 -2.25 -21.10 0.60
CA GLU A 317 -3.61 -21.56 0.44
C GLU A 317 -4.06 -22.21 1.75
N PHE A 318 -5.17 -21.72 2.30
CA PHE A 318 -5.74 -22.25 3.53
C PHE A 318 -6.94 -23.11 3.15
N GLU A 319 -6.69 -24.40 2.87
CA GLU A 319 -7.66 -25.36 2.29
C GLU A 319 -9.02 -25.44 3.00
N GLN A 320 -9.14 -24.98 4.25
CA GLN A 320 -10.35 -25.07 5.07
C GLN A 320 -10.90 -23.70 5.54
N ARG A 321 -10.41 -22.58 5.00
CA ARG A 321 -10.80 -21.28 5.53
C ARG A 321 -12.01 -20.68 4.80
N PRO A 322 -13.12 -20.41 5.49
CA PRO A 322 -14.20 -19.62 4.91
C PRO A 322 -13.76 -18.15 4.73
N ILE A 323 -14.34 -17.49 3.74
CA ILE A 323 -14.23 -16.05 3.55
C ILE A 323 -14.67 -15.34 4.85
N ALA A 324 -13.75 -14.63 5.50
CA ALA A 324 -14.03 -13.95 6.76
C ALA A 324 -14.40 -12.49 6.52
N ARG A 325 -15.39 -12.00 7.26
CA ARG A 325 -15.95 -10.66 7.14
C ARG A 325 -15.72 -9.85 8.39
N SER A 326 -15.43 -8.57 8.27
CA SER A 326 -15.21 -7.72 9.44
C SER A 326 -16.45 -7.56 10.32
N SER A 327 -17.65 -7.59 9.70
CA SER A 327 -18.94 -7.52 10.40
C SER A 327 -19.24 -8.70 11.33
N GLU A 328 -18.53 -9.83 11.17
CA GLU A 328 -18.65 -11.02 12.03
C GLU A 328 -17.90 -10.86 13.36
N TYR A 329 -17.17 -9.76 13.54
CA TYR A 329 -16.32 -9.52 14.71
C TYR A 329 -16.73 -8.23 15.44
N PRO A 330 -16.52 -8.15 16.77
CA PRO A 330 -16.87 -6.97 17.56
C PRO A 330 -16.14 -5.69 17.12
N SER A 331 -14.95 -5.82 16.52
CA SER A 331 -14.16 -4.71 16.01
C SER A 331 -13.24 -5.16 14.88
N PHE A 332 -12.72 -4.17 14.13
CA PHE A 332 -11.69 -4.43 13.13
C PHE A 332 -10.40 -5.03 13.73
N TYR A 333 -10.08 -4.66 14.97
CA TYR A 333 -8.93 -5.19 15.69
C TYR A 333 -9.09 -6.70 15.96
N GLU A 334 -10.28 -7.12 16.42
CA GLU A 334 -10.60 -8.54 16.63
C GLU A 334 -10.60 -9.33 15.32
N PHE A 335 -11.20 -8.77 14.26
CA PHE A 335 -11.12 -9.35 12.92
C PHE A 335 -9.66 -9.56 12.52
N ALA A 336 -8.82 -8.53 12.61
CA ALA A 336 -7.42 -8.59 12.19
C ALA A 336 -6.59 -9.58 13.03
N ASN A 337 -6.83 -9.65 14.35
CA ASN A 337 -6.21 -10.65 15.22
C ASN A 337 -6.63 -12.07 14.87
N ARG A 338 -7.91 -12.30 14.53
CA ARG A 338 -8.33 -13.62 14.08
C ARG A 338 -7.68 -14.01 12.76
N MET A 339 -7.50 -13.06 11.84
CA MET A 339 -6.81 -13.34 10.57
C MET A 339 -5.34 -13.70 10.81
N LYS A 340 -4.67 -12.99 11.73
CA LYS A 340 -3.29 -13.23 12.15
C LYS A 340 -3.09 -14.68 12.61
N GLU A 341 -3.93 -15.17 13.52
CA GLU A 341 -3.87 -16.54 14.05
C GLU A 341 -3.97 -17.60 12.95
N THR A 342 -4.75 -17.32 11.90
CA THR A 342 -4.96 -18.25 10.78
C THR A 342 -3.82 -18.25 9.78
N ILE A 343 -3.16 -17.10 9.59
CA ILE A 343 -2.20 -16.90 8.49
C ILE A 343 -0.77 -17.24 8.90
N LEU A 344 -0.42 -16.96 10.15
CA LEU A 344 0.93 -17.16 10.62
C LEU A 344 1.19 -18.65 10.87
N PRO A 345 2.42 -19.12 10.64
CA PRO A 345 2.81 -20.50 10.91
C PRO A 345 2.46 -20.93 12.35
N PRO A 346 2.06 -22.19 12.60
CA PRO A 346 1.70 -22.66 13.94
C PRO A 346 2.81 -22.51 15.00
N ASP A 347 4.08 -22.49 14.58
CA ASP A 347 5.25 -22.26 15.42
C ASP A 347 5.45 -20.78 15.80
N THR A 348 4.65 -19.87 15.25
CA THR A 348 4.77 -18.44 15.53
C THR A 348 4.41 -18.16 16.98
N GLN A 349 5.37 -17.65 17.74
CA GLN A 349 5.10 -17.17 19.08
C GLN A 349 4.30 -15.86 18.98
N PHE A 350 3.01 -15.93 19.27
CA PHE A 350 2.15 -14.75 19.34
C PHE A 350 2.47 -13.97 20.61
N PHE A 351 3.43 -13.05 20.52
CA PHE A 351 3.67 -12.11 21.60
C PHE A 351 2.56 -11.06 21.58
N ARG A 352 1.87 -10.90 22.71
CA ARG A 352 1.15 -9.65 22.93
C ARG A 352 2.21 -8.59 23.17
N ARG A 353 2.31 -7.61 22.29
CA ARG A 353 3.22 -6.48 22.45
C ARG A 353 2.47 -5.35 23.14
N LEU A 354 3.15 -4.69 24.07
CA LEU A 354 2.60 -3.55 24.78
C LEU A 354 3.14 -2.28 24.11
N GLU A 355 2.31 -1.64 23.29
CA GLU A 355 2.67 -0.42 22.58
C GLU A 355 2.34 0.81 23.43
N LEU A 356 3.34 1.67 23.61
CA LEU A 356 3.22 2.95 24.25
C LEU A 356 2.74 3.97 23.21
N ASP A 357 1.61 4.60 23.51
CA ASP A 357 1.09 5.74 22.78
C ASP A 357 1.63 7.02 23.41
N VAL A 358 1.80 8.08 22.63
CA VAL A 358 2.18 9.37 23.20
C VAL A 358 1.05 9.80 24.15
N ASP A 359 1.41 10.22 25.37
CA ASP A 359 0.47 10.55 26.46
C ASP A 359 -0.18 9.36 27.21
N LYS A 360 0.19 8.11 26.92
CA LYS A 360 -0.17 6.93 27.73
C LYS A 360 1.04 6.34 28.43
N SER A 361 1.06 6.42 29.75
CA SER A 361 2.11 5.84 30.59
C SER A 361 1.73 4.46 31.12
N LEU A 362 2.70 3.57 31.18
CA LEU A 362 2.54 2.23 31.76
C LEU A 362 3.74 1.90 32.64
N THR A 363 3.52 1.13 33.70
CA THR A 363 4.59 0.76 34.62
C THR A 363 5.30 -0.51 34.19
N LEU A 364 6.56 -0.66 34.63
CA LEU A 364 7.31 -1.89 34.38
C LEU A 364 6.65 -3.09 35.05
N ASN A 365 6.05 -2.93 36.24
CA ASN A 365 5.29 -3.99 36.89
C ASN A 365 4.05 -4.40 36.09
N PHE A 366 3.28 -3.45 35.53
CA PHE A 366 2.15 -3.77 34.66
C PHE A 366 2.61 -4.56 33.43
N ALA A 367 3.67 -4.12 32.76
CA ALA A 367 4.23 -4.83 31.63
C ALA A 367 4.73 -6.24 32.02
N SER A 368 5.37 -6.37 33.19
CA SER A 368 5.81 -7.63 33.77
C SER A 368 4.65 -8.62 33.97
N GLN A 369 3.54 -8.16 34.57
CA GLN A 369 2.34 -8.98 34.76
C GLN A 369 1.70 -9.36 33.42
N PHE A 370 1.60 -8.40 32.49
CA PHE A 370 1.05 -8.63 31.16
C PHE A 370 1.81 -9.71 30.38
N HIS A 371 3.13 -9.72 30.49
CA HIS A 371 4.00 -10.69 29.81
C HIS A 371 4.26 -11.96 30.62
N GLY A 372 3.90 -12.00 31.91
CA GLY A 372 4.25 -13.10 32.82
C GLY A 372 5.76 -13.28 33.00
N ARG A 373 6.53 -12.18 33.00
CA ARG A 373 8.00 -12.18 33.03
C ARG A 373 8.55 -11.21 34.08
N PRO A 374 9.78 -11.41 34.59
CA PRO A 374 10.41 -10.46 35.52
C PRO A 374 10.57 -9.07 34.92
N ILE A 375 10.58 -8.03 35.76
CA ILE A 375 10.79 -6.64 35.33
C ILE A 375 12.13 -6.50 34.56
N PRO A 376 12.14 -5.84 33.39
CA PRO A 376 13.34 -5.70 32.57
C PRO A 376 14.36 -4.80 33.25
N ARG A 377 15.64 -5.20 33.18
CA ARG A 377 16.77 -4.45 33.76
C ARG A 377 17.58 -3.66 32.75
N ASN A 378 17.28 -3.77 31.45
CA ASN A 378 17.97 -3.02 30.41
C ASN A 378 16.98 -2.23 29.56
N LEU A 379 17.46 -1.13 28.99
CA LEU A 379 16.68 -0.32 28.05
C LEU A 379 17.46 -0.29 26.73
N VAL A 380 16.77 -0.42 25.61
CA VAL A 380 17.45 -0.47 24.30
C VAL A 380 16.78 0.49 23.35
N LEU A 381 17.50 1.54 23.00
CA LEU A 381 17.00 2.51 22.08
C LEU A 381 17.24 2.03 20.65
N TYR A 382 16.17 1.72 19.91
CA TYR A 382 16.28 1.44 18.49
C TYR A 382 15.93 2.70 17.68
N TYR A 383 16.68 3.01 16.63
CA TYR A 383 16.25 4.03 15.67
C TYR A 383 16.74 3.62 14.28
N ASP A 384 15.82 3.08 13.47
CA ASP A 384 16.11 2.76 12.07
C ASP A 384 16.31 4.06 11.31
N TRP A 385 17.52 4.29 10.83
CA TRP A 385 17.78 5.35 9.86
C TRP A 385 17.98 4.70 8.49
N GLN A 386 17.56 5.39 7.42
CA GLN A 386 18.49 5.57 6.32
C GLN A 386 19.23 6.85 6.67
N SER A 387 20.45 6.73 7.21
CA SER A 387 21.33 7.87 7.36
C SER A 387 21.49 8.38 5.95
N THR A 388 21.15 9.64 5.73
CA THR A 388 21.86 10.32 4.66
C THR A 388 23.33 10.24 5.07
N PRO A 389 24.22 9.69 4.23
CA PRO A 389 25.64 9.64 4.56
C PRO A 389 26.10 11.01 5.09
N GLY A 390 26.62 11.06 6.32
CA GLY A 390 27.07 12.31 6.97
C GLY A 390 26.21 12.88 8.11
N HIS A 391 25.14 12.20 8.56
CA HIS A 391 24.34 12.64 9.72
C HIS A 391 24.25 11.58 10.84
N PRO A 392 25.29 11.41 11.68
CA PRO A 392 25.22 10.53 12.84
C PRO A 392 24.27 11.08 13.90
N LEU A 393 23.60 10.20 14.64
CA LEU A 393 22.78 10.55 15.80
C LEU A 393 23.52 10.22 17.07
N ASP A 394 23.41 11.10 18.05
CA ASP A 394 23.88 10.85 19.40
C ASP A 394 22.70 10.49 20.32
N CYS A 395 22.90 9.47 21.15
CA CYS A 395 21.99 9.13 22.24
C CYS A 395 22.64 9.44 23.59
N GLY A 396 21.81 9.95 24.51
CA GLY A 396 22.24 10.29 25.85
C GLY A 396 21.19 9.94 26.89
N VAL A 397 21.67 9.54 28.05
CA VAL A 397 20.85 9.32 29.25
C VAL A 397 21.31 10.24 30.36
N GLN A 398 20.34 10.83 31.06
CA GLN A 398 20.61 11.62 32.26
C GLN A 398 19.67 11.22 33.39
N VAL A 399 20.23 11.15 34.59
CA VAL A 399 19.49 10.81 35.82
C VAL A 399 19.43 12.01 36.73
N PHE A 400 18.23 12.21 37.30
CA PHE A 400 17.92 13.34 38.15
C PHE A 400 17.31 12.89 39.48
N ASP A 401 17.51 13.71 40.51
CA ASP A 401 16.77 13.61 41.77
C ASP A 401 15.36 14.24 41.67
N ILE A 402 14.61 14.23 42.76
CA ILE A 402 13.26 14.81 42.85
C ILE A 402 13.24 16.33 42.56
N ASN A 403 14.34 17.03 42.76
CA ASN A 403 14.49 18.47 42.51
C ASN A 403 15.06 18.77 41.11
N PHE A 404 15.15 17.76 40.25
CA PHE A 404 15.75 17.84 38.92
C PHE A 404 17.23 18.25 38.94
N LYS A 405 17.94 17.99 40.05
CA LYS A 405 19.40 18.07 40.09
C LYS A 405 19.97 16.84 39.40
N SER A 406 20.94 17.06 38.51
CA SER A 406 21.60 15.95 37.81
C SER A 406 22.44 15.15 38.79
N LEU A 407 22.28 13.83 38.77
CA LEU A 407 23.04 12.86 39.55
C LEU A 407 24.13 12.18 38.71
N GLY A 408 23.85 11.98 37.42
CA GLY A 408 24.80 11.41 36.48
C GLY A 408 24.23 11.41 35.06
N HIS A 409 25.10 11.25 34.06
CA HIS A 409 24.71 11.14 32.67
C HIS A 409 25.72 10.29 31.90
N CYS A 410 25.31 9.68 30.80
CA CYS A 410 26.21 9.00 29.87
C CYS A 410 25.80 9.30 28.42
N HIS A 411 26.78 9.24 27.52
CA HIS A 411 26.62 9.37 26.08
C HIS A 411 27.85 8.80 25.36
N TYR A 412 27.94 8.91 24.04
CA TYR A 412 29.04 8.31 23.27
C TYR A 412 30.46 8.64 23.78
N HIS A 413 30.75 9.89 24.16
CA HIS A 413 32.08 10.30 24.64
C HIS A 413 32.30 10.01 26.13
N GLU A 414 31.21 9.90 26.91
CA GLU A 414 31.23 9.50 28.32
C GLU A 414 30.33 8.25 28.48
N PRO A 415 30.81 7.07 28.03
CA PRO A 415 29.96 5.92 27.79
C PRO A 415 29.53 5.18 29.05
N GLU A 416 29.97 5.59 30.23
CA GLU A 416 29.62 4.95 31.50
C GLU A 416 29.51 5.97 32.62
N ALA A 417 28.51 5.80 33.49
CA ALA A 417 28.32 6.65 34.67
C ALA A 417 27.64 5.90 35.81
N MET A 418 27.71 6.50 37.01
CA MET A 418 27.11 5.99 38.24
C MET A 418 27.52 4.54 38.53
N ASN A 419 28.83 4.30 38.63
CA ASN A 419 29.41 2.98 38.93
C ASN A 419 28.90 1.86 37.99
N GLY A 420 28.71 2.19 36.71
CA GLY A 420 28.27 1.24 35.69
C GLY A 420 26.78 0.96 35.67
N CYS A 421 25.97 1.72 36.42
CA CYS A 421 24.51 1.66 36.33
C CYS A 421 23.99 2.23 35.02
N LEU A 422 24.69 3.20 34.43
CA LEU A 422 24.44 3.67 33.07
C LEU A 422 25.60 3.25 32.17
N LYS A 423 25.29 2.68 31.01
CA LYS A 423 26.25 2.59 29.92
C LYS A 423 25.60 3.07 28.62
N CYS A 424 26.39 3.65 27.73
CA CYS A 424 26.01 3.98 26.36
C CYS A 424 26.96 3.23 25.45
N LEU A 425 26.47 2.13 24.87
CA LEU A 425 27.26 1.22 24.04
C LEU A 425 26.79 1.33 22.60
N VAL A 426 27.72 1.12 21.67
CA VAL A 426 27.42 1.00 20.25
C VAL A 426 27.76 -0.42 19.84
N ASP A 427 26.75 -1.21 19.46
CA ASP A 427 27.01 -2.55 18.93
C ASP A 427 27.38 -2.42 17.45
N LYS A 428 28.65 -2.73 17.15
CA LYS A 428 29.20 -2.84 15.79
C LYS A 428 29.16 -4.28 15.26
N ASN A 429 28.82 -5.24 16.12
CA ASN A 429 28.77 -6.65 15.78
C ASN A 429 27.41 -7.05 15.22
N ARG A 430 27.52 -7.88 14.20
CA ARG A 430 26.53 -8.46 13.29
C ARG A 430 25.37 -9.26 13.94
N TYR A 431 25.15 -9.24 15.26
CA TYR A 431 24.09 -10.10 15.83
C TYR A 431 22.68 -9.53 15.63
N TYR A 432 22.56 -8.21 15.48
CA TYR A 432 21.40 -7.56 14.89
C TYR A 432 21.53 -7.43 13.36
N ASP A 433 22.12 -8.44 12.68
CA ASP A 433 22.39 -8.48 11.23
C ASP A 433 21.17 -8.16 10.34
N LYS A 434 19.96 -8.29 10.87
CA LYS A 434 18.74 -7.92 10.17
C LYS A 434 18.60 -6.40 9.98
N PHE A 435 19.17 -5.59 10.86
CA PHE A 435 18.98 -4.14 10.96
C PHE A 435 20.31 -3.43 10.72
N LYS A 436 20.67 -3.29 9.45
CA LYS A 436 21.91 -2.62 9.01
C LYS A 436 21.85 -1.14 9.38
N TYR A 437 22.44 -0.75 10.51
CA TYR A 437 23.22 0.47 10.84
C TYR A 437 23.40 0.50 12.38
N GLU A 438 24.44 1.19 12.87
CA GLU A 438 24.92 1.16 14.27
C GLU A 438 23.78 1.17 15.32
N THR A 439 23.69 0.13 16.16
CA THR A 439 22.66 0.05 17.22
C THR A 439 23.18 0.69 18.49
N LEU A 440 22.48 1.72 18.98
CA LEU A 440 22.75 2.38 20.25
C LEU A 440 22.06 1.63 21.39
N TYR A 441 22.84 1.00 22.25
CA TYR A 441 22.36 0.20 23.37
C TYR A 441 22.66 0.93 24.69
N VAL A 442 21.63 1.25 25.48
CA VAL A 442 21.77 2.04 26.70
C VAL A 442 21.27 1.25 27.91
N PRO A 443 22.06 0.29 28.42
CA PRO A 443 21.67 -0.49 29.58
C PRO A 443 21.61 0.44 30.79
N ILE A 444 20.49 0.39 31.50
CA ILE A 444 20.25 1.16 32.71
C ILE A 444 19.83 0.20 33.80
N LYS A 445 20.70 -0.03 34.78
CA LYS A 445 20.38 -0.82 35.98
C LYS A 445 19.50 0.02 36.91
N LEU A 446 18.23 0.17 36.55
CA LEU A 446 17.28 1.09 37.20
C LEU A 446 17.19 0.89 38.72
N PHE A 447 17.28 -0.35 39.18
CA PHE A 447 17.16 -0.71 40.60
C PHE A 447 18.48 -0.56 41.39
N ASP A 448 19.60 -0.39 40.68
CA ASP A 448 20.93 -0.18 41.28
C ASP A 448 21.32 1.31 41.29
N LEU A 449 20.48 2.18 40.71
CA LEU A 449 20.66 3.63 40.77
C LEU A 449 20.69 4.14 42.21
N PRO A 450 21.37 5.28 42.48
CA PRO A 450 21.39 5.90 43.80
C PRO A 450 19.98 6.08 44.39
N PRO A 451 19.78 5.96 45.71
CA PRO A 451 18.47 6.07 46.34
C PRO A 451 17.71 7.36 45.99
N GLU A 452 18.44 8.46 45.83
CA GLU A 452 17.93 9.78 45.44
C GLU A 452 17.48 9.89 43.98
N ALA A 453 17.83 8.92 43.13
CA ALA A 453 17.46 8.91 41.72
C ALA A 453 15.96 8.73 41.54
N ARG A 454 15.35 9.68 40.82
CA ARG A 454 13.90 9.76 40.66
C ARG A 454 13.46 9.73 39.21
N PHE A 455 14.23 10.35 38.33
CA PHE A 455 13.91 10.44 36.91
C PHE A 455 15.10 9.98 36.07
N VAL A 456 14.82 9.20 35.02
CA VAL A 456 15.79 8.87 33.98
C VAL A 456 15.25 9.39 32.66
N SER A 457 15.99 10.29 32.01
CA SER A 457 15.58 10.91 30.76
C SER A 457 16.43 10.39 29.61
N LEU A 458 15.77 9.99 28.52
CA LEU A 458 16.42 9.51 27.30
C LEU A 458 16.26 10.53 26.17
N ALA A 459 17.38 11.01 25.65
CA ALA A 459 17.44 12.02 24.60
C ALA A 459 18.15 11.51 23.34
N LEU A 460 17.69 12.01 22.19
CA LEU A 460 18.37 11.93 20.91
C LEU A 460 18.72 13.33 20.40
N ALA A 461 19.89 13.44 19.79
CA ALA A 461 20.38 14.64 19.13
C ALA A 461 20.94 14.32 17.75
N GLY A 462 20.76 15.24 16.81
CA GLY A 462 21.56 15.24 15.59
C GLY A 462 22.97 15.73 15.89
N TYR A 463 23.98 15.03 15.36
CA TYR A 463 25.37 15.47 15.45
C TYR A 463 25.56 16.84 14.78
N ASP A 464 26.38 17.70 15.38
CA ASP A 464 26.67 19.07 14.94
C ASP A 464 25.44 19.97 14.72
N ASN A 465 24.36 19.76 15.48
CA ASN A 465 23.15 20.61 15.44
C ASN A 465 22.47 20.67 14.06
N ASN A 466 22.72 19.68 13.19
CA ASN A 466 22.03 19.61 11.91
C ASN A 466 20.53 19.36 12.11
N PRO A 467 19.64 20.16 11.49
CA PRO A 467 18.20 19.96 11.58
C PRO A 467 17.83 18.60 10.99
N TRP A 468 17.03 17.86 11.74
CA TRP A 468 16.74 16.46 11.48
C TRP A 468 15.29 16.24 11.05
N PRO A 469 15.03 16.02 9.75
CA PRO A 469 13.73 15.56 9.29
C PRO A 469 13.62 14.04 9.51
N LEU A 470 12.73 13.63 10.42
CA LEU A 470 12.34 12.23 10.67
C LEU A 470 11.47 11.66 9.52
N LYS A 471 11.95 11.76 8.27
CA LYS A 471 11.19 11.44 7.05
C LYS A 471 10.63 10.00 7.03
N HIS A 472 11.27 9.06 7.74
CA HIS A 472 10.93 7.63 7.75
C HIS A 472 10.49 7.06 9.12
N GLY A 473 10.67 7.78 10.24
CA GLY A 473 10.29 7.34 11.61
C GLY A 473 11.29 6.37 12.26
N GLY A 474 11.21 6.17 13.58
CA GLY A 474 12.02 5.22 14.39
C GLY A 474 11.25 4.65 15.59
N TYR A 475 11.88 3.81 16.43
CA TYR A 475 11.18 3.06 17.50
C TYR A 475 11.92 2.97 18.84
N PHE A 476 11.36 3.51 19.92
CA PHE A 476 11.86 3.22 21.27
C PHE A 476 11.42 1.83 21.73
N ARG A 477 12.30 1.07 22.38
CA ARG A 477 12.02 -0.30 22.82
C ARG A 477 12.62 -0.57 24.21
N ILE A 478 11.99 -1.47 24.97
CA ILE A 478 12.45 -1.88 26.29
C ILE A 478 12.59 -3.39 26.28
N TYR A 479 13.72 -3.93 26.75
CA TYR A 479 14.02 -5.36 26.71
C TYR A 479 14.45 -5.91 28.07
N ASP A 480 14.23 -7.20 28.32
CA ASP A 480 14.86 -7.88 29.47
C ASP A 480 16.32 -8.30 29.19
N ASP A 481 16.96 -8.89 30.21
CA ASP A 481 18.33 -9.43 30.15
C ASP A 481 18.49 -10.55 29.09
N ASN A 482 17.39 -11.22 28.73
CA ASN A 482 17.35 -12.25 27.69
C ASN A 482 16.94 -11.68 26.32
N LYS A 483 16.90 -10.35 26.18
CA LYS A 483 16.56 -9.63 24.95
C LYS A 483 15.10 -9.84 24.49
N PHE A 484 14.18 -10.14 25.39
CA PHE A 484 12.74 -10.13 25.12
C PHE A 484 12.18 -8.71 25.23
N GLU A 485 11.36 -8.29 24.26
CA GLU A 485 10.82 -6.93 24.20
C GLU A 485 9.58 -6.77 25.09
N PHE A 486 9.65 -5.88 26.08
CA PHE A 486 8.54 -5.57 27.01
C PHE A 486 7.60 -4.51 26.46
N MET A 487 8.16 -3.44 25.89
CA MET A 487 7.38 -2.30 25.40
C MET A 487 8.04 -1.70 24.18
N ASN A 488 7.23 -1.08 23.32
CA ASN A 488 7.74 -0.27 22.23
C ASN A 488 6.95 1.03 22.03
N MET A 489 7.55 2.01 21.36
CA MET A 489 6.88 3.22 20.91
C MET A 489 7.38 3.59 19.52
N THR A 490 6.47 3.88 18.60
CA THR A 490 6.84 4.43 17.30
C THR A 490 7.00 5.96 17.38
N ALA A 491 8.16 6.50 16.96
CA ALA A 491 8.42 7.92 16.89
C ALA A 491 8.51 8.39 15.42
N ARG A 492 7.60 9.25 14.96
CA ARG A 492 7.64 9.82 13.58
C ARG A 492 7.53 11.33 13.64
N TYR A 493 8.34 12.05 12.86
CA TYR A 493 8.25 13.51 12.80
C TYR A 493 8.69 14.08 11.44
N LYS A 494 8.24 15.28 11.10
CA LYS A 494 8.75 16.04 9.94
C LYS A 494 8.97 17.48 10.40
N GLY A 495 10.19 18.00 10.27
CA GLY A 495 10.54 19.37 10.62
C GLY A 495 12.04 19.54 10.88
N ASP A 496 12.43 20.72 11.35
CA ASP A 496 13.83 21.17 11.43
C ASP A 496 14.41 21.11 12.86
N VAL A 497 14.02 20.08 13.62
CA VAL A 497 14.46 19.94 15.02
C VAL A 497 15.85 19.34 15.10
N THR A 498 16.66 19.77 16.06
CA THR A 498 18.05 19.27 16.24
C THR A 498 18.15 18.25 17.37
N GLY A 499 17.04 17.96 18.05
CA GLY A 499 16.95 16.89 19.05
C GLY A 499 15.52 16.64 19.55
N VAL A 500 15.33 15.45 20.11
CA VAL A 500 14.06 14.98 20.66
C VAL A 500 14.33 14.20 21.94
N ASN A 501 13.57 14.49 22.98
CA ASN A 501 13.46 13.57 24.12
C ASN A 501 12.33 12.60 23.86
N ILE A 502 12.57 11.33 24.15
CA ILE A 502 11.72 10.22 23.72
C ILE A 502 10.93 9.63 24.88
N CYS A 503 11.54 9.61 26.06
CA CYS A 503 10.92 9.01 27.22
C CYS A 503 11.54 9.55 28.50
N VAL A 504 10.70 9.68 29.52
CA VAL A 504 11.14 9.82 30.92
C VAL A 504 10.67 8.59 31.68
N LEU A 505 11.58 7.94 32.39
CA LEU A 505 11.24 6.94 33.39
C LEU A 505 11.13 7.64 34.73
N TRP A 506 10.09 7.32 35.48
CA TRP A 506 9.84 7.90 36.79
C TRP A 506 9.71 6.80 37.84
N LYS A 507 10.58 6.85 38.86
CA LYS A 507 10.51 5.97 40.03
C LYS A 507 9.36 6.43 40.92
N MET A 508 8.34 5.59 41.05
CA MET A 508 7.17 5.81 41.91
C MET A 508 7.51 5.58 43.38
N ASP A 509 6.62 6.02 44.29
CA ASP A 509 6.80 5.83 45.75
C ASP A 509 6.79 4.35 46.16
N ASN A 510 6.05 3.52 45.44
CA ASN A 510 6.02 2.07 45.63
C ASN A 510 7.27 1.35 45.09
N GLY A 511 8.24 2.09 44.53
CA GLY A 511 9.49 1.56 43.97
C GLY A 511 9.40 1.05 42.53
N ASP A 512 8.22 1.05 41.91
CA ASP A 512 8.04 0.73 40.49
C ASP A 512 8.54 1.88 39.60
N TRP A 513 8.77 1.59 38.33
CA TRP A 513 9.14 2.59 37.33
C TRP A 513 8.05 2.73 36.28
N ALA A 514 7.51 3.95 36.15
CA ALA A 514 6.60 4.31 35.08
C ALA A 514 7.39 4.75 33.84
N VAL A 515 6.99 4.25 32.67
CA VAL A 515 7.52 4.67 31.37
C VAL A 515 6.60 5.75 30.83
N LEU A 516 7.11 6.98 30.74
CA LEU A 516 6.39 8.15 30.23
C LEU A 516 6.88 8.45 28.81
N PRO A 517 6.20 7.96 27.77
CA PRO A 517 6.54 8.30 26.40
C PRO A 517 6.32 9.80 26.17
N MET A 518 7.36 10.50 25.73
CA MET A 518 7.28 11.93 25.40
C MET A 518 7.98 12.16 24.07
N LEU A 519 7.41 12.95 23.16
CA LEU A 519 8.11 13.37 21.93
C LEU A 519 8.33 14.88 21.96
N LYS A 520 9.16 15.35 22.90
CA LYS A 520 9.42 16.79 23.07
C LYS A 520 10.61 17.23 22.23
N LYS A 521 10.39 18.26 21.43
CA LYS A 521 11.32 18.79 20.42
C LYS A 521 12.22 19.87 21.01
N PHE A 522 13.46 19.91 20.54
CA PHE A 522 14.42 20.96 20.87
C PHE A 522 15.13 21.44 19.60
N VAL A 523 15.40 22.74 19.53
CA VAL A 523 16.20 23.39 18.50
C VAL A 523 17.32 24.12 19.22
N HIS A 524 18.56 23.69 19.00
CA HIS A 524 19.74 24.38 19.52
C HIS A 524 20.25 25.40 18.49
N LYS A 525 20.68 26.59 18.94
CA LYS A 525 21.17 27.69 18.10
C LYS A 525 22.55 28.22 18.55
N GLY A 526 23.37 27.39 19.20
CA GLY A 526 24.66 27.78 19.79
C GLY A 526 25.87 27.02 19.21
N SER A 527 27.07 27.38 19.67
CA SER A 527 28.37 26.83 19.26
C SER A 527 28.77 25.52 19.96
N ASP A 528 27.96 25.04 20.89
CA ASP A 528 28.23 23.80 21.63
C ASP A 528 27.88 22.60 20.73
N SER A 529 28.85 21.73 20.47
CA SER A 529 28.67 20.47 19.74
C SER A 529 28.27 19.33 20.68
N GLY A 530 27.36 18.45 20.25
CA GLY A 530 26.98 17.22 20.97
C GLY A 530 25.76 17.36 21.91
N LEU A 531 25.65 16.46 22.90
CA LEU A 531 24.45 16.29 23.76
C LEU A 531 24.35 17.21 24.99
N GLN A 532 25.41 17.92 25.35
CA GLN A 532 25.43 18.78 26.56
C GLN A 532 24.37 19.89 26.54
N PRO A 533 24.14 20.59 25.41
CA PRO A 533 23.04 21.55 25.31
C PRO A 533 21.67 20.88 25.45
N HIS A 534 21.51 19.65 24.96
CA HIS A 534 20.27 18.89 25.04
C HIS A 534 19.96 18.48 26.48
N PHE A 535 20.96 18.05 27.24
CA PHE A 535 20.81 17.75 28.68
C PHE A 535 20.46 19.00 29.50
N LYS A 536 21.07 20.15 29.19
CA LYS A 536 20.73 21.42 29.84
C LYS A 536 19.28 21.84 29.53
N LEU A 537 18.89 21.83 28.25
CA LEU A 537 17.52 22.15 27.82
C LEU A 537 16.50 21.16 28.39
N MET A 538 16.86 19.89 28.53
CA MET A 538 16.03 18.88 29.17
C MET A 538 15.81 19.19 30.64
N ARG A 539 16.88 19.47 31.39
CA ARG A 539 16.79 19.86 32.79
C ARG A 539 15.88 21.08 32.96
N GLU A 540 16.01 22.09 32.11
CA GLU A 540 15.16 23.29 32.12
C GLU A 540 13.71 22.96 31.76
N PHE A 541 13.48 22.07 30.79
CA PHE A 541 12.14 21.59 30.44
C PHE A 541 11.49 20.85 31.61
N LEU A 542 12.15 19.86 32.21
CA LEU A 542 11.63 19.08 33.33
C LEU A 542 11.24 20.00 34.51
N LYS A 543 12.05 21.03 34.80
CA LYS A 543 11.78 22.04 35.84
C LYS A 543 10.55 22.91 35.55
N ASN A 544 10.30 23.25 34.30
CA ASN A 544 9.27 24.22 33.91
C ASN A 544 7.97 23.55 33.42
N SER A 545 7.97 22.24 33.21
CA SER A 545 6.87 21.52 32.61
C SER A 545 5.67 21.37 33.57
N SER A 546 4.53 22.02 33.26
CA SER A 546 3.26 21.71 33.92
C SER A 546 2.84 20.26 33.66
N TYR A 547 3.25 19.69 32.53
CA TYR A 547 2.94 18.32 32.11
C TYR A 547 3.45 17.25 33.08
N LEU A 548 4.66 17.38 33.66
CA LEU A 548 5.11 16.40 34.67
C LEU A 548 4.32 16.53 35.98
N ARG A 549 3.88 17.75 36.32
CA ARG A 549 3.01 17.97 37.49
C ARG A 549 1.60 17.45 37.25
N GLU A 550 1.07 17.60 36.03
CA GLU A 550 -0.21 17.06 35.60
C GLU A 550 -0.17 15.52 35.53
N MET A 551 0.87 14.93 34.94
CA MET A 551 1.06 13.47 34.91
C MET A 551 1.32 12.90 36.31
N ALA A 552 2.02 13.63 37.18
CA ALA A 552 2.15 13.24 38.58
C ALA A 552 0.83 13.28 39.33
N ALA A 553 -0.04 14.27 39.05
CA ALA A 553 -1.37 14.34 39.60
C ALA A 553 -2.28 13.22 39.08
N ILE A 554 -2.18 12.85 37.79
CA ILE A 554 -2.94 11.74 37.19
C ILE A 554 -2.46 10.40 37.75
N MET A 555 -1.15 10.17 37.83
CA MET A 555 -0.60 8.88 38.27
C MET A 555 -0.71 8.67 39.78
N ASN A 556 -0.79 9.72 40.60
CA ASN A 556 -1.09 9.60 42.04
C ASN A 556 -2.57 9.25 42.33
N GLN A 557 -3.45 9.29 41.33
CA GLN A 557 -4.85 8.85 41.45
C GLN A 557 -5.04 7.35 41.15
N TYR A 558 -4.02 6.68 40.60
CA TYR A 558 -3.98 5.25 40.30
C TYR A 558 -2.94 4.54 41.17
#